data_AF-A0A661VLV8-F1
#
_entry.id   AF-A0A661VLV8-F1
#
_cell.length_a   1.000
_cell.length_b   1.000
_cell.length_c   1.000
_cell.angle_alpha   90.00
_cell.angle_beta   90.00
_cell.angle_gamma   90.00
#
_symmetry.space_group_name_H-M   'P 1'
#
loop_
_entity.id
_entity.type
_entity.pdbx_description
1 polymer ?
#
loop_
_entity_poly.entity_id
_entity_poly.type
_entity_poly.pdbx_seq_one_letter_code
_entity_poly.pdbx_strand_id
1 'polypeptide(L)'
;MDRGDSRVIRASEIGQYAYCARAWWLARVLGYRSSHQEAMDAGTAAHERHGRTVVGYHRLRRAGGLLLAITLMAAAVLAWLLLRG
;
A
#
# COMPACT_ATOMS: atom_id res chain seq x y z
N MET A 1 -19.94 14.56 -19.48
CA MET A 1 -18.88 15.48 -19.04
C MET A 1 -19.12 15.76 -17.56
N ASP A 2 -18.46 14.99 -16.69
CA ASP A 2 -18.52 15.20 -15.26
C ASP A 2 -17.63 16.41 -14.91
N ARG A 3 -18.27 17.54 -14.65
CA ARG A 3 -17.63 18.87 -14.48
C ARG A 3 -17.49 19.17 -12.99
N GLY A 4 -17.03 18.19 -12.19
CA GLY A 4 -17.14 18.21 -10.72
C GLY A 4 -15.87 18.02 -9.88
N ASP A 5 -14.73 17.59 -10.44
CA ASP A 5 -13.53 17.21 -9.65
C ASP A 5 -12.25 17.99 -10.06
N SER A 6 -12.38 19.25 -10.48
CA SER A 6 -11.25 20.03 -11.03
C SER A 6 -10.26 20.57 -9.99
N ARG A 7 -10.38 20.18 -8.72
CA ARG A 7 -9.48 20.67 -7.65
C ARG A 7 -8.55 19.62 -7.07
N VAL A 8 -8.78 18.32 -7.35
CA VAL A 8 -7.96 17.23 -6.81
C VAL A 8 -7.20 16.55 -7.94
N ILE A 9 -5.87 16.70 -7.95
CA ILE A 9 -4.99 15.97 -8.86
C ILE A 9 -4.55 14.68 -8.16
N ARG A 10 -4.79 13.53 -8.78
CA ARG A 10 -4.36 12.22 -8.27
C ARG A 10 -2.85 12.04 -8.45
N ALA A 11 -2.22 11.28 -7.55
CA ALA A 11 -0.81 10.91 -7.70
C ALA A 11 -0.49 10.23 -9.05
N SER A 12 -1.42 9.42 -9.56
CA SER A 12 -1.28 8.78 -10.88
C SER A 12 -1.26 9.79 -12.04
N GLU A 13 -1.95 10.93 -11.91
CA GLU A 13 -1.91 12.00 -12.89
C GLU A 13 -0.57 12.75 -12.86
N ILE A 14 -0.03 13.01 -11.66
CA ILE A 14 1.29 13.61 -11.50
C ILE A 14 2.35 12.70 -12.15
N GLY A 15 2.28 11.39 -11.88
CA GLY A 15 3.15 10.41 -12.51
C GLY A 15 2.99 10.38 -14.03
N GLN A 16 1.75 10.44 -14.54
CA GLN A 16 1.50 10.49 -15.98
C GLN A 16 2.07 11.76 -16.62
N TYR A 17 1.93 12.92 -15.98
CA TYR A 17 2.49 14.18 -16.47
C TYR A 17 4.03 14.16 -16.46
N ALA A 18 4.63 13.69 -15.36
CA ALA A 18 6.08 13.56 -15.22
C ALA A 18 6.68 12.59 -16.26
N TYR A 19 5.95 11.53 -16.60
CA TYR A 19 6.33 10.62 -17.69
C TYR A 19 6.12 11.26 -19.07
N CYS A 20 4.92 11.81 -19.32
CA CYS A 20 4.58 12.48 -20.57
C CYS A 20 3.42 13.48 -20.39
N ALA A 21 3.75 14.77 -20.39
CA ALA A 21 2.77 15.86 -20.31
C ALA A 21 1.69 15.80 -21.41
N ARG A 22 2.06 15.40 -22.64
CA ARG A 22 1.10 15.24 -23.74
C ARG A 22 0.10 14.12 -23.47
N ALA A 23 0.55 12.99 -22.95
CA ALA A 23 -0.34 11.87 -22.61
C ALA A 23 -1.30 12.27 -21.49
N TRP A 24 -0.82 12.99 -20.48
CA TRP A 24 -1.67 13.56 -19.43
C TRP A 24 -2.71 14.52 -20.00
N TRP A 25 -2.33 15.46 -20.88
CA TRP A 25 -3.26 16.42 -21.47
C TRP A 25 -4.34 15.72 -22.33
N LEU A 26 -3.92 14.77 -23.17
CA LEU A 26 -4.85 13.95 -23.98
C LEU A 26 -5.84 13.21 -23.08
N ALA A 27 -5.38 12.61 -21.98
CA ALA A 27 -6.23 11.83 -21.08
C ALA A 27 -7.13 12.70 -20.20
N ARG A 28 -6.59 13.75 -19.58
CA ARG A 28 -7.28 14.54 -18.55
C ARG A 28 -8.04 15.74 -19.10
N VAL A 29 -7.52 16.40 -20.13
CA VAL A 29 -8.17 17.57 -20.73
C VAL A 29 -9.09 17.15 -21.88
N LEU A 30 -8.62 16.28 -22.78
CA LEU A 30 -9.40 15.84 -23.94
C LEU A 30 -10.19 14.53 -23.71
N GLY A 31 -9.93 13.80 -22.64
CA GLY A 31 -10.68 12.58 -22.30
C GLY A 31 -10.32 11.34 -23.12
N TYR A 32 -9.19 11.34 -23.84
CA TYR A 32 -8.74 10.18 -24.60
C TYR A 32 -8.27 9.04 -23.68
N ARG A 33 -8.61 7.80 -24.05
CA ARG A 33 -8.08 6.61 -23.37
C ARG A 33 -6.74 6.20 -23.95
N SER A 34 -5.90 5.61 -23.12
CA SER A 34 -4.64 5.01 -23.58
C SER A 34 -4.95 3.79 -24.46
N SER A 35 -4.16 3.59 -25.51
CA SER A 35 -4.18 2.37 -26.30
C SER A 35 -3.66 1.15 -25.52
N HIS A 36 -2.95 1.37 -24.41
CA HIS A 36 -2.33 0.31 -23.59
C HIS A 36 -3.11 0.03 -22.30
N GLN A 37 -4.44 0.12 -22.33
CA GLN A 37 -5.28 -0.07 -21.14
C GLN A 37 -5.04 -1.41 -20.46
N GLU A 38 -4.90 -2.48 -21.23
CA GLU A 38 -4.65 -3.83 -20.71
C GLU A 38 -3.36 -3.91 -19.88
N ALA A 39 -2.28 -3.28 -20.34
CA ALA A 39 -1.02 -3.24 -19.61
C ALA A 39 -1.14 -2.42 -18.31
N MET A 40 -1.91 -1.33 -18.32
CA MET A 40 -2.16 -0.52 -17.11
C MET A 40 -3.01 -1.29 -16.08
N ASP A 41 -4.02 -2.03 -16.54
CA ASP A 41 -4.87 -2.86 -15.69
C ASP A 41 -4.07 -4.01 -15.07
N ALA A 42 -3.20 -4.66 -15.87
CA ALA A 42 -2.27 -5.67 -15.39
C ALA A 42 -1.31 -5.12 -14.32
N GLY A 43 -0.75 -3.92 -14.55
CA GLY A 43 0.08 -3.23 -13.57
C GLY A 43 -0.66 -2.93 -12.26
N THR A 44 -1.91 -2.46 -12.36
CA THR A 44 -2.78 -2.21 -11.20
C THR A 44 -3.02 -3.49 -10.41
N ALA A 45 -3.40 -4.58 -11.09
CA ALA A 45 -3.62 -5.87 -10.46
C ALA A 45 -2.36 -6.42 -9.78
N ALA A 46 -1.18 -6.20 -10.37
CA ALA A 46 0.10 -6.56 -9.76
C ALA A 46 0.38 -5.75 -8.48
N HIS A 47 0.16 -4.44 -8.50
CA HIS A 47 0.31 -3.58 -7.32
C HIS A 47 -0.67 -3.97 -6.20
N GLU A 48 -1.93 -4.29 -6.52
CA GLU A 48 -2.90 -4.76 -5.52
C GLU A 48 -2.50 -6.09 -4.89
N ARG A 49 -2.01 -7.06 -5.70
CA ARG A 49 -1.49 -8.33 -5.19
C ARG A 49 -0.32 -8.09 -4.24
N HIS A 50 0.63 -7.24 -4.64
CA HIS A 50 1.77 -6.89 -3.81
C HIS A 50 1.34 -6.22 -2.49
N GLY A 51 0.39 -5.27 -2.56
CA GLY A 51 -0.16 -4.59 -1.39
C GLY A 51 -0.76 -5.56 -0.37
N ARG A 52 -1.51 -6.58 -0.83
CA ARG A 52 -2.04 -7.63 0.06
C ARG A 52 -0.93 -8.41 0.75
N THR A 53 0.14 -8.77 0.04
CA THR A 53 1.30 -9.45 0.62
C THR A 53 1.98 -8.59 1.68
N VAL A 54 2.19 -7.30 1.42
CA VAL A 54 2.81 -6.36 2.37
C VAL A 54 1.97 -6.23 3.64
N VAL A 55 0.65 -6.11 3.52
CA VAL A 55 -0.26 -6.09 4.68
C VAL A 55 -0.16 -7.40 5.48
N GLY A 56 -0.12 -8.55 4.80
CA GLY A 56 0.09 -9.85 5.43
C GLY A 56 1.41 -9.91 6.24
N TYR A 57 2.51 -9.45 5.64
CA TYR A 57 3.81 -9.36 6.32
C TYR A 57 3.75 -8.50 7.59
N HIS A 58 3.14 -7.31 7.52
CA HIS A 58 3.02 -6.44 8.68
C HIS A 58 2.18 -7.07 9.80
N ARG A 59 1.10 -7.78 9.45
CA ARG A 59 0.28 -8.51 10.44
C ARG A 59 1.08 -9.61 11.12
N LEU A 60 1.80 -10.44 10.34
CA LEU A 60 2.62 -11.51 10.88
C LEU A 60 3.75 -10.97 11.77
N ARG A 61 4.42 -9.89 11.33
CA ARG A 61 5.48 -9.24 12.10
C ARG A 61 4.97 -8.69 13.44
N ARG A 62 3.78 -8.08 13.46
CA ARG A 62 3.13 -7.62 14.70
C ARG A 62 2.78 -8.79 15.62
N ALA A 63 2.20 -9.87 15.07
CA ALA A 63 1.86 -11.06 15.84
C ALA A 63 3.11 -11.70 16.47
N GLY A 64 4.20 -11.84 15.71
CA GLY A 64 5.47 -12.34 16.22
C GLY A 64 6.05 -11.46 17.33
N GLY A 65 5.98 -10.13 17.19
CA GLY A 65 6.40 -9.20 18.24
C GLY A 65 5.58 -9.32 19.53
N LEU A 66 4.26 -9.49 19.41
CA LEU A 66 3.37 -9.71 20.56
C LEU A 66 3.66 -11.04 21.26
N LEU A 67 3.83 -12.12 20.50
CA LEU A 67 4.17 -13.43 21.05
C LEU A 67 5.52 -13.39 21.78
N LEU A 68 6.52 -12.74 21.19
CA LEU A 68 7.83 -12.56 21.84
C LEU A 68 7.70 -11.79 23.17
N ALA A 69 6.94 -10.70 23.18
CA ALA A 69 6.71 -9.91 24.38
C ALA A 69 6.02 -10.71 25.50
N ILE A 70 5.01 -11.52 25.15
CA ILE A 70 4.31 -12.40 26.10
C ILE A 70 5.28 -13.43 26.68
N THR A 71 6.08 -14.08 25.84
CA THR A 71 7.07 -15.08 26.30
C THR A 71 8.11 -14.47 27.23
N LEU A 72 8.63 -13.28 26.91
CA LEU A 72 9.59 -12.58 27.78
C LEU A 72 8.97 -12.17 29.12
N MET A 73 7.72 -11.70 29.11
CA MET A 73 7.00 -11.34 30.33
C MET A 73 6.75 -12.58 31.21
N ALA A 74 6.32 -13.69 30.63
CA ALA A 74 6.11 -14.94 31.35
C ALA A 74 7.44 -15.46 31.96
N ALA A 75 8.54 -15.41 31.21
CA ALA A 75 9.86 -15.79 31.69
C ALA A 75 10.33 -14.89 32.85
N ALA A 76 10.09 -13.58 32.77
CA ALA A 76 10.42 -12.64 33.84
C ALA A 76 9.62 -12.91 35.13
N VAL A 77 8.31 -13.19 34.99
CA VAL A 77 7.45 -13.57 36.13
C VAL A 77 7.93 -14.87 36.77
N LEU A 78 8.24 -15.89 35.96
CA LEU A 78 8.74 -17.16 36.46
C LEU A 78 10.08 -16.98 37.21
N ALA A 79 11.01 -16.23 36.63
CA ALA A 79 12.30 -15.94 37.27
C ALA A 79 12.10 -15.19 38.60
N TRP A 80 11.19 -14.23 38.64
CA TRP A 80 10.86 -13.50 39.87
C TRP A 80 10.31 -14.42 40.96
N LEU A 81 9.42 -15.36 40.61
CA LEU A 81 8.88 -16.34 41.55
C LEU A 81 9.96 -17.27 42.09
N LEU A 82 10.86 -17.75 41.23
CA LEU A 82 11.97 -18.64 41.61
C LEU A 82 13.03 -17.96 42.48
N LEU A 83 13.24 -16.64 42.32
CA LEU A 83 14.19 -15.87 43.12
C LEU A 83 13.62 -15.40 44.47
N ARG A 84 12.28 -15.42 44.61
CA ARG A 84 11.57 -14.98 45.83
C ARG A 84 11.21 -16.15 46.75
N GLY A 85 11.04 -17.36 46.21
CA GLY A 85 10.87 -18.60 46.98
C GLY A 85 12.21 -19.15 47.45
#